data_AF-A0A1I0Y1A5-F1
#
_entry.id   AF-A0A1I0Y1A5-F1
#
_cell.length_a   1.000
_cell.length_b   1.000
_cell.length_c   1.000
_cell.angle_alpha   90.00
_cell.angle_beta   90.00
_cell.angle_gamma   90.00
#
_symmetry.space_group_name_H-M   'P 1'
#
loop_
_entity.id
_entity.type
_entity.pdbx_description
1 polymer ?
#
loop_
_entity_poly.entity_id
_entity_poly.type
_entity_poly.pdbx_seq_one_letter_code
_entity_poly.pdbx_strand_id
1 'polypeptide(L)'
;MTAQGQEKISFDTLKVSFHTGDEVMYTKSFTVFKGDDKLKAVNTFEYYIGIEPLKSDTFDLDKKQRLLIQNFLKTAIHFKDTCTNKYMSTSSEDYIIEYANSKISIRNRFCDWDDYSYDNLEQNLFSKHFDQLNLKRKKYESYLDNSIRGNWQIISPEAPWKWGTNVTLLKQSELTNEVGWIFNSRKKFSTHASDPLKFEKLECYKWDIDEGDVLLIIDSEVYYTPDQGSKSYDGATFKLKKLTPGRIELEFLWR
;
A
#
# COMPACT_ATOMS: atom_id res chain seq x y z
N MET A 1 2.53 -15.70 47.12
CA MET A 1 3.01 -15.17 45.83
C MET A 1 2.19 -13.96 45.48
N THR A 2 2.70 -12.77 45.78
CA THR A 2 2.04 -11.49 45.55
C THR A 2 2.15 -11.13 44.08
N ALA A 3 1.01 -10.90 43.43
CA ALA A 3 0.96 -10.30 42.10
C ALA A 3 1.65 -8.94 42.16
N GLN A 4 2.84 -8.82 41.57
CA GLN A 4 3.48 -7.53 41.36
C GLN A 4 2.52 -6.69 40.50
N GLY A 5 1.98 -5.65 41.12
CA GLY A 5 1.17 -4.66 40.42
C GLY A 5 2.00 -4.10 39.27
N GLN A 6 1.56 -4.36 38.04
CA GLN A 6 2.14 -3.75 36.86
C GLN A 6 2.01 -2.22 37.02
N GLU A 7 3.13 -1.56 37.29
CA GLU A 7 3.20 -0.10 37.41
C GLU A 7 2.64 0.53 36.11
N LYS A 8 1.61 1.37 36.23
CA LYS A 8 0.96 1.98 35.07
C LYS A 8 1.74 3.24 34.69
N ILE A 9 2.27 3.29 33.48
CA ILE A 9 2.98 4.47 32.99
C ILE A 9 1.93 5.54 32.69
N SER A 10 2.04 6.70 33.36
CA SER A 10 1.15 7.84 33.14
C SER A 10 1.73 8.74 32.05
N PHE A 11 0.90 9.11 31.08
CA PHE A 11 1.20 10.12 30.07
C PHE A 11 -0.09 10.83 29.66
N ASP A 12 0.00 12.13 29.36
CA ASP A 12 -1.11 12.90 28.78
C ASP A 12 -1.14 12.77 27.26
N THR A 13 0.03 12.62 26.65
CA THR A 13 0.20 12.39 25.21
C THR A 13 1.37 11.45 24.98
N LEU A 14 1.19 10.51 24.06
CA LEU A 14 2.18 9.60 23.52
C LEU A 14 2.19 9.76 22.00
N LYS A 15 3.32 10.15 21.44
CA LYS A 15 3.53 10.19 19.99
C LYS A 15 4.53 9.11 19.61
N VAL A 16 4.21 8.35 18.58
CA VAL A 16 5.08 7.29 18.05
C VAL A 16 5.29 7.57 16.58
N SER A 17 6.55 7.70 16.17
CA SER A 17 6.96 7.75 14.77
C SER A 17 7.88 6.58 14.49
N PHE A 18 7.66 5.92 13.36
CA PHE A 18 8.38 4.75 12.91
C PHE A 18 8.86 4.99 11.49
N HIS A 19 10.16 4.97 11.28
CA HIS A 19 10.77 5.15 9.97
C HIS A 19 11.28 3.78 9.53
N THR A 20 10.86 3.37 8.35
CA THR A 20 11.22 2.07 7.78
C THR A 20 11.37 2.20 6.28
N GLY A 21 12.14 1.29 5.68
CA GLY A 21 12.50 1.31 4.28
C GLY A 21 13.90 0.77 4.04
N ASP A 22 14.14 0.36 2.80
CA ASP A 22 15.46 -0.05 2.31
C ASP A 22 15.98 1.04 1.34
N GLU A 23 15.40 1.12 0.13
CA GLU A 23 15.76 2.13 -0.87
C GLU A 23 15.05 3.47 -0.68
N VAL A 24 13.79 3.44 -0.21
CA VAL A 24 12.99 4.63 0.09
C VAL A 24 12.49 4.54 1.53
N MET A 25 12.91 5.50 2.33
CA MET A 25 12.48 5.63 3.72
C MET A 25 11.13 6.36 3.79
N TYR A 26 10.17 5.77 4.48
CA TYR A 26 8.90 6.42 4.79
C TYR A 26 8.62 6.39 6.29
N THR A 27 7.82 7.35 6.74
CA THR A 27 7.54 7.55 8.17
C THR A 27 6.08 7.30 8.45
N LYS A 28 5.79 6.26 9.22
CA LYS A 28 4.48 6.03 9.81
C LYS A 28 4.41 6.69 11.18
N SER A 29 3.23 7.15 11.59
CA SER A 29 3.07 7.74 12.92
C SER A 29 1.65 7.63 13.45
N PHE A 30 1.54 7.56 14.77
CA PHE A 30 0.26 7.72 15.45
C PHE A 30 0.41 8.50 16.76
N THR A 31 -0.71 9.03 17.25
CA THR A 31 -0.78 9.72 18.53
C THR A 31 -1.84 9.10 19.42
N VAL A 32 -1.50 8.89 20.69
CA VAL A 32 -2.43 8.55 21.77
C VAL A 32 -2.44 9.69 22.77
N PHE A 33 -3.62 10.16 23.18
CA PHE A 33 -3.74 11.29 24.09
C PHE A 33 -4.92 11.13 25.04
N LYS A 34 -4.85 11.83 26.17
CA LYS A 34 -5.92 11.88 27.16
C LYS A 34 -7.00 12.85 26.69
N GLY A 35 -8.19 12.31 26.40
CA GLY A 35 -9.42 13.10 26.31
C GLY A 35 -10.07 13.25 27.68
N ASP A 36 -11.29 13.81 27.70
CA ASP A 36 -12.00 14.18 28.94
C ASP A 36 -12.04 13.05 29.97
N ASP A 37 -12.46 11.83 29.56
CA ASP A 37 -12.57 10.66 30.46
C ASP A 37 -11.81 9.41 29.98
N LYS A 38 -11.21 9.45 28.79
CA LYS A 38 -10.64 8.26 28.13
C LYS A 38 -9.38 8.60 27.33
N LEU A 39 -8.53 7.59 27.16
CA LEU A 39 -7.46 7.66 26.16
C LEU A 39 -8.04 7.50 24.77
N LYS A 40 -7.61 8.36 23.86
CA LYS A 40 -7.99 8.37 22.45
C LYS A 40 -6.76 8.12 21.58
N ALA A 41 -6.97 7.57 20.38
CA ALA A 41 -5.91 7.38 19.40
C ALA A 41 -6.33 7.90 18.02
N VAL A 42 -5.33 8.31 17.25
CA VAL A 42 -5.46 8.71 15.85
C VAL A 42 -4.20 8.30 15.09
N ASN A 43 -4.37 7.68 13.91
CA ASN A 43 -3.25 7.44 13.01
C ASN A 43 -2.97 8.74 12.26
N THR A 44 -1.74 9.24 12.37
CA THR A 44 -1.33 10.51 11.76
C THR A 44 -0.64 10.29 10.42
N PHE A 45 -0.39 9.03 10.04
CA PHE A 45 -0.03 8.66 8.68
C PHE A 45 -1.26 8.66 7.78
N GLU A 46 -1.13 9.20 6.57
CA GLU A 46 -2.21 9.24 5.59
C GLU A 46 -2.14 8.01 4.70
N TYR A 47 -3.22 7.23 4.71
CA TYR A 47 -3.43 6.17 3.73
C TYR A 47 -4.29 6.69 2.58
N TYR A 48 -4.11 6.12 1.40
CA TYR A 48 -4.70 6.66 0.18
C TYR A 48 -5.64 5.69 -0.53
N ILE A 49 -6.61 6.24 -1.25
CA ILE A 49 -7.48 5.57 -2.22
C ILE A 49 -7.23 6.25 -3.56
N GLY A 50 -6.27 5.72 -4.32
CA GLY A 50 -5.70 6.46 -5.44
C GLY A 50 -5.04 7.75 -4.94
N ILE A 51 -5.43 8.90 -5.49
CA ILE A 51 -4.90 10.21 -5.06
C ILE A 51 -5.57 10.79 -3.81
N GLU A 52 -6.68 10.20 -3.34
CA GLU A 52 -7.45 10.77 -2.24
C GLU A 52 -7.01 10.19 -0.89
N PRO A 53 -6.58 11.02 0.08
CA PRO A 53 -6.22 10.53 1.41
C PRO A 53 -7.48 10.14 2.20
N LEU A 54 -7.45 8.97 2.81
CA LEU A 54 -8.38 8.53 3.84
C LEU A 54 -7.85 8.95 5.21
N LYS A 55 -8.43 10.00 5.77
CA LYS A 55 -8.12 10.43 7.13
C LYS A 55 -8.53 9.37 8.16
N SER A 56 -7.68 9.12 9.14
CA SER A 56 -8.04 8.33 10.32
C SER A 56 -8.93 9.16 11.24
N ASP A 57 -10.05 8.59 11.66
CA ASP A 57 -10.85 9.16 12.74
C ASP A 57 -10.13 9.01 14.08
N THR A 58 -10.43 9.92 15.00
CA THR A 58 -10.07 9.76 16.40
C THR A 58 -11.08 8.83 17.08
N PHE A 59 -10.61 7.86 17.87
CA PHE A 59 -11.49 6.95 18.60
C PHE A 59 -11.00 6.71 20.03
N ASP A 60 -11.95 6.31 20.89
CA ASP A 60 -11.66 5.90 22.26
C ASP A 60 -10.98 4.53 22.28
N LEU A 61 -9.86 4.42 22.99
CA LEU A 61 -9.19 3.13 23.20
C LEU A 61 -9.97 2.25 24.18
N ASP A 62 -10.16 0.99 23.83
CA ASP A 62 -10.74 0.00 24.72
C ASP A 62 -9.75 -0.51 25.80
N LYS A 63 -10.18 -1.41 26.69
CA LYS A 63 -9.32 -1.92 27.76
C LYS A 63 -8.10 -2.68 27.23
N LYS A 64 -8.24 -3.49 26.17
CA LYS A 64 -7.16 -4.29 25.58
C LYS A 64 -6.15 -3.39 24.87
N GLN A 65 -6.63 -2.44 24.08
CA GLN A 65 -5.80 -1.47 23.37
C GLN A 65 -5.01 -0.58 24.34
N ARG A 66 -5.64 -0.14 25.44
CA ARG A 66 -4.92 0.59 26.51
C ARG A 66 -3.82 -0.25 27.14
N LEU A 67 -4.05 -1.54 27.37
CA LEU A 67 -3.03 -2.44 27.90
C LEU A 67 -1.88 -2.63 26.91
N LEU A 68 -2.20 -2.78 25.61
CA LEU A 68 -1.22 -2.89 24.54
C LEU A 68 -0.29 -1.67 24.50
N ILE A 69 -0.84 -0.46 24.53
CA ILE A 69 -0.05 0.79 24.60
C ILE A 69 0.83 0.85 25.85
N GLN A 70 0.30 0.45 27.00
CA GLN A 70 1.05 0.45 28.25
C GLN A 70 2.22 -0.53 28.20
N ASN A 71 2.01 -1.74 27.67
CA ASN A 71 3.06 -2.74 27.53
C ASN A 71 4.09 -2.31 26.49
N PHE A 72 3.66 -1.77 25.36
CA PHE A 72 4.57 -1.16 24.37
C PHE A 72 5.49 -0.12 25.02
N LEU A 73 4.91 0.82 25.77
CA LEU A 73 5.70 1.89 26.39
C LEU A 73 6.67 1.34 27.45
N LYS A 74 6.28 0.29 28.20
CA LYS A 74 7.18 -0.41 29.12
C LYS A 74 8.34 -1.06 28.38
N THR A 75 8.05 -1.75 27.28
CA THR A 75 9.06 -2.39 26.43
C THR A 75 10.03 -1.34 25.90
N ALA A 76 9.52 -0.24 25.33
CA ALA A 76 10.33 0.86 24.83
C ALA A 76 11.21 1.49 25.94
N ILE A 77 10.67 1.71 27.14
CA ILE A 77 11.44 2.26 28.28
C ILE A 77 12.49 1.27 28.79
N HIS A 78 12.20 -0.02 28.79
CA HIS A 78 13.14 -1.06 29.23
C HIS A 78 14.37 -1.10 28.32
N PHE A 79 14.12 -1.05 27.01
CA PHE A 79 15.14 -1.16 25.98
C PHE A 79 15.88 0.16 25.70
N LYS A 80 15.20 1.32 25.85
CA LYS A 80 15.70 2.68 25.58
C LYS A 80 16.29 2.81 24.17
N ASP A 81 17.61 2.80 24.06
CA ASP A 81 18.41 2.94 22.83
C ASP A 81 19.04 1.60 22.38
N THR A 82 18.76 0.52 23.12
CA THR A 82 19.27 -0.82 22.86
C THR A 82 18.14 -1.76 22.47
N CYS A 83 18.40 -2.78 21.65
CA CYS A 83 17.47 -3.90 21.49
C CYS A 83 18.23 -5.19 21.19
N THR A 84 17.63 -6.31 21.55
CA THR A 84 18.18 -7.65 21.29
C THR A 84 18.00 -7.96 19.81
N ASN A 85 19.06 -7.82 19.02
CA ASN A 85 19.07 -8.24 17.61
C ASN A 85 19.11 -9.77 17.54
N LYS A 86 17.94 -10.42 17.68
CA LYS A 86 17.84 -11.87 17.43
C LYS A 86 18.01 -12.20 15.95
N TYR A 87 17.70 -11.25 15.07
CA TYR A 87 17.79 -11.37 13.62
C TYR A 87 18.49 -10.15 13.02
N MET A 88 19.36 -10.36 12.02
CA MET A 88 19.93 -9.28 11.22
C MET A 88 19.00 -9.02 10.03
N SER A 89 18.45 -7.81 9.95
CA SER A 89 17.67 -7.32 8.79
C SER A 89 18.50 -6.29 8.03
N THR A 90 18.33 -6.22 6.71
CA THR A 90 18.88 -5.13 5.88
C THR A 90 18.02 -3.87 5.96
N SER A 91 16.74 -4.01 6.36
CA SER A 91 15.85 -2.88 6.59
C SER A 91 16.18 -2.20 7.91
N SER A 92 16.37 -0.87 7.87
CA SER A 92 16.48 -0.06 9.07
C SER A 92 15.11 0.26 9.64
N GLU A 93 14.97 0.15 10.96
CA GLU A 93 13.78 0.52 11.70
C GLU A 93 14.14 1.55 12.78
N ASP A 94 13.60 2.76 12.65
CA ASP A 94 13.89 3.84 13.58
C ASP A 94 12.62 4.27 14.30
N TYR A 95 12.66 4.20 15.64
CA TYR A 95 11.58 4.66 16.49
C TYR A 95 11.89 6.03 17.10
N ILE A 96 10.91 6.91 17.08
CA ILE A 96 10.85 8.10 17.92
C ILE A 96 9.59 8.02 18.77
N ILE A 97 9.77 7.92 20.09
CA ILE A 97 8.66 7.78 21.04
C ILE A 97 8.73 8.93 22.04
N GLU A 98 7.69 9.76 22.08
CA GLU A 98 7.62 10.94 22.93
C GLU A 98 6.44 10.81 23.91
N TYR A 99 6.72 10.88 25.22
CA TYR A 99 5.71 10.74 26.28
C TYR A 99 6.13 11.52 27.53
N ALA A 100 5.19 12.20 28.22
CA ALA A 100 5.42 12.85 29.53
C ALA A 100 6.76 13.63 29.64
N ASN A 101 7.09 14.45 28.62
CA ASN A 101 8.35 15.21 28.46
C ASN A 101 9.64 14.38 28.27
N SER A 102 9.52 13.06 28.11
CA SER A 102 10.58 12.15 27.76
C SER A 102 10.56 11.83 26.27
N LYS A 103 11.73 11.49 25.73
CA LYS A 103 11.91 11.05 24.35
C LYS A 103 12.82 9.83 24.32
N ILE A 104 12.38 8.79 23.64
CA ILE A 104 13.16 7.60 23.32
C ILE A 104 13.44 7.65 21.82
N SER A 105 14.69 7.37 21.44
CA SER A 105 15.11 7.32 20.05
C SER A 105 15.94 6.08 19.82
N ILE A 106 15.42 5.20 18.96
CA ILE A 106 16.08 3.96 18.52
C ILE A 106 16.41 4.15 17.06
N ARG A 107 17.67 3.90 16.69
CA ARG A 107 18.17 4.18 15.34
C ARG A 107 19.01 3.05 14.79
N ASN A 108 18.93 2.86 13.47
CA ASN A 108 19.75 1.98 12.64
C ASN A 108 19.75 0.52 13.11
N ARG A 109 18.64 0.05 13.69
CA ARG A 109 18.54 -1.31 14.24
C ARG A 109 17.13 -1.85 14.15
N PHE A 110 17.00 -3.09 13.68
CA PHE A 110 15.77 -3.86 13.79
C PHE A 110 15.55 -4.28 15.25
N CYS A 111 14.42 -3.90 15.83
CA CYS A 111 14.07 -4.27 17.20
C CYS A 111 12.89 -5.24 17.20
N ASP A 112 13.21 -6.52 17.45
CA ASP A 112 12.21 -7.57 17.60
C ASP A 112 11.49 -7.38 18.94
N TRP A 113 10.38 -6.65 18.90
CA TRP A 113 9.50 -6.41 20.05
C TRP A 113 8.30 -7.35 20.08
N ASP A 114 8.32 -8.44 19.28
CA ASP A 114 7.22 -9.38 19.13
C ASP A 114 5.87 -8.64 18.91
N ASP A 115 4.89 -8.89 19.80
CA ASP A 115 3.56 -8.28 19.82
C ASP A 115 3.57 -6.75 20.09
N TYR A 116 4.72 -6.16 20.37
CA TYR A 116 4.84 -4.71 20.65
C TYR A 116 5.61 -3.96 19.57
N SER A 117 5.83 -4.58 18.41
CA SER A 117 6.30 -3.88 17.20
C SER A 117 5.31 -2.78 16.75
N TYR A 118 5.81 -1.79 16.01
CA TYR A 118 4.98 -0.72 15.45
C TYR A 118 3.84 -1.27 14.59
N ASP A 119 4.14 -2.21 13.68
CA ASP A 119 3.14 -2.75 12.78
C ASP A 119 2.03 -3.49 13.53
N ASN A 120 2.36 -4.25 14.58
CA ASN A 120 1.33 -4.91 15.38
C ASN A 120 0.47 -3.90 16.15
N LEU A 121 1.07 -2.85 16.71
CA LEU A 121 0.34 -1.74 17.31
C LEU A 121 -0.62 -1.09 16.32
N GLU A 122 -0.11 -0.74 15.15
CA GLU A 122 -0.87 -0.09 14.10
C GLU A 122 -2.08 -0.94 13.68
N GLN A 123 -1.88 -2.23 13.39
CA GLN A 123 -2.94 -3.14 13.01
C GLN A 123 -3.99 -3.32 14.12
N ASN A 124 -3.57 -3.47 15.39
CA ASN A 124 -4.51 -3.69 16.49
C ASN A 124 -5.28 -2.43 16.89
N LEU A 125 -4.64 -1.26 16.85
CA LEU A 125 -5.28 0.01 17.19
C LEU A 125 -6.21 0.45 16.06
N PHE A 126 -5.75 0.37 14.81
CA PHE A 126 -6.42 0.96 13.65
C PHE A 126 -7.09 -0.06 12.71
N SER A 127 -7.31 -1.30 13.15
CA SER A 127 -7.98 -2.37 12.37
C SER A 127 -9.24 -1.88 11.63
N LYS A 128 -10.15 -1.19 12.32
CA LYS A 128 -11.37 -0.65 11.71
C LYS A 128 -11.08 0.37 10.60
N HIS A 129 -10.04 1.18 10.75
CA HIS A 129 -9.61 2.12 9.71
C HIS A 129 -9.10 1.36 8.47
N PHE A 130 -8.31 0.30 8.66
CA PHE A 130 -7.86 -0.56 7.56
C PHE A 130 -8.99 -1.33 6.89
N ASP A 131 -9.99 -1.81 7.64
CA ASP A 131 -11.19 -2.42 7.06
C ASP A 131 -11.93 -1.44 6.14
N GLN A 132 -12.08 -0.18 6.58
CA GLN A 132 -12.69 0.88 5.78
C GLN A 132 -11.85 1.22 4.54
N LEU A 133 -10.53 1.33 4.70
CA LEU A 133 -9.59 1.57 3.60
C LEU A 133 -9.73 0.49 2.52
N ASN A 134 -9.65 -0.78 2.93
CA ASN A 134 -9.78 -1.94 2.05
C ASN A 134 -11.14 -1.97 1.34
N LEU A 135 -12.23 -1.68 2.07
CA LEU A 135 -13.55 -1.60 1.48
C LEU A 135 -13.66 -0.50 0.42
N LYS A 136 -13.10 0.69 0.70
CA LYS A 136 -13.11 1.81 -0.25
C LYS A 136 -12.24 1.54 -1.47
N ARG A 137 -11.05 0.98 -1.30
CA ARG A 137 -10.17 0.54 -2.40
C ARG A 137 -10.88 -0.47 -3.31
N LYS A 138 -11.51 -1.51 -2.74
CA LYS A 138 -12.29 -2.50 -3.52
C LYS A 138 -13.46 -1.88 -4.30
N LYS A 139 -14.16 -0.90 -3.70
CA LYS A 139 -15.22 -0.17 -4.41
C LYS A 139 -14.66 0.63 -5.58
N TYR A 140 -13.52 1.29 -5.37
CA TYR A 140 -12.88 2.09 -6.42
C TYR A 140 -12.32 1.21 -7.53
N GLU A 141 -11.68 0.10 -7.21
CA GLU A 141 -11.27 -0.94 -8.16
C GLU A 141 -12.46 -1.42 -9.01
N SER A 142 -13.60 -1.74 -8.39
CA SER A 142 -14.79 -2.14 -9.13
C SER A 142 -15.31 -1.04 -10.06
N TYR A 143 -15.24 0.23 -9.65
CA TYR A 143 -15.56 1.36 -10.51
C TYR A 143 -14.62 1.46 -11.72
N LEU A 144 -13.30 1.33 -11.49
CA LEU A 144 -12.29 1.37 -12.56
C LEU A 144 -12.52 0.23 -13.55
N ASP A 145 -12.69 -1.00 -13.06
CA ASP A 145 -13.00 -2.18 -13.86
C ASP A 145 -14.24 -1.99 -14.75
N ASN A 146 -15.33 -1.47 -14.18
CA ASN A 146 -16.54 -1.22 -14.95
C ASN A 146 -16.31 -0.15 -16.03
N SER A 147 -15.53 0.89 -15.70
CA SER A 147 -15.27 2.03 -16.57
C SER A 147 -14.40 1.68 -17.77
N ILE A 148 -13.40 0.81 -17.58
CA ILE A 148 -12.48 0.40 -18.66
C ILE A 148 -12.97 -0.77 -19.50
N ARG A 149 -14.13 -1.37 -19.22
CA ARG A 149 -14.67 -2.45 -20.06
C ARG A 149 -14.91 -2.00 -21.50
N GLY A 150 -14.50 -2.85 -22.44
CA GLY A 150 -14.75 -2.69 -23.87
C GLY A 150 -13.48 -2.72 -24.70
N ASN A 151 -13.63 -2.24 -25.93
CA ASN A 151 -12.58 -2.19 -26.93
C ASN A 151 -11.95 -0.80 -26.93
N TRP A 152 -10.61 -0.74 -26.94
CA TRP A 152 -9.86 0.50 -26.83
C TRP A 152 -8.80 0.57 -27.90
N GLN A 153 -8.90 1.57 -28.78
CA GLN A 153 -7.86 1.90 -29.74
C GLN A 153 -6.71 2.59 -29.01
N ILE A 154 -5.48 2.15 -29.28
CA ILE A 154 -4.28 2.80 -28.75
C ILE A 154 -3.92 4.00 -29.63
N ILE A 155 -3.89 5.18 -29.02
CA ILE A 155 -3.37 6.42 -29.58
C ILE A 155 -2.09 6.76 -28.82
N SER A 156 -0.98 6.15 -29.24
CA SER A 156 0.33 6.34 -28.60
C SER A 156 1.44 6.41 -29.64
N PRO A 157 2.62 6.95 -29.28
CA PRO A 157 3.80 6.86 -30.14
C PRO A 157 4.16 5.40 -30.45
N GLU A 158 4.76 5.17 -31.61
CA GLU A 158 5.30 3.86 -31.99
C GLU A 158 6.32 3.37 -30.94
N ALA A 159 6.32 2.06 -30.69
CA ALA A 159 7.27 1.44 -29.77
C ALA A 159 8.73 1.62 -30.24
N PRO A 160 9.71 1.53 -29.32
CA PRO A 160 9.57 1.16 -27.90
C PRO A 160 9.13 2.31 -26.99
N TRP A 161 8.26 2.01 -26.02
CA TRP A 161 7.90 2.98 -24.97
C TRP A 161 8.98 3.02 -23.88
N LYS A 162 9.25 4.21 -23.36
CA LYS A 162 10.18 4.44 -22.24
C LYS A 162 9.41 4.88 -21.00
N TRP A 163 9.99 4.71 -19.81
CA TRP A 163 9.43 5.23 -18.57
C TRP A 163 8.96 6.70 -18.75
N GLY A 164 7.74 6.99 -18.32
CA GLY A 164 7.08 8.28 -18.47
C GLY A 164 6.36 8.51 -19.81
N THR A 165 6.34 7.54 -20.72
CA THR A 165 5.63 7.67 -22.00
C THR A 165 4.12 7.69 -21.77
N ASN A 166 3.45 8.75 -22.25
CA ASN A 166 2.00 8.85 -22.18
C ASN A 166 1.33 8.03 -23.29
N VAL A 167 0.35 7.23 -22.88
CA VAL A 167 -0.45 6.35 -23.74
C VAL A 167 -1.90 6.80 -23.60
N THR A 168 -2.53 7.15 -24.73
CA THR A 168 -3.96 7.47 -24.74
C THR A 168 -4.72 6.31 -25.35
N LEU A 169 -5.84 5.94 -24.74
CA LEU A 169 -6.76 4.93 -25.25
C LEU A 169 -8.10 5.57 -25.55
N LEU A 170 -8.66 5.32 -26.74
CA LEU A 170 -9.99 5.78 -27.13
C LEU A 170 -10.95 4.60 -27.25
N LYS A 171 -12.14 4.72 -26.66
CA LYS A 171 -13.12 3.65 -26.66
C LYS A 171 -13.74 3.51 -28.04
N GLN A 172 -13.80 2.29 -28.53
CA GLN A 172 -14.42 1.94 -29.81
C GLN A 172 -15.56 0.94 -29.57
N SER A 173 -16.57 0.96 -30.46
CA SER A 173 -17.57 -0.10 -30.49
C SER A 173 -16.93 -1.42 -30.92
N GLU A 174 -16.08 -1.36 -31.94
CA GLU A 174 -15.35 -2.50 -32.52
C GLU A 174 -13.96 -2.04 -32.97
N LEU A 175 -12.98 -2.94 -32.94
CA LEU A 175 -11.63 -2.69 -33.47
C LEU A 175 -11.55 -3.38 -34.83
N THR A 176 -11.45 -2.61 -35.91
CA THR A 176 -11.62 -3.16 -37.26
C THR A 176 -10.35 -3.22 -38.10
N ASN A 177 -9.21 -2.72 -37.61
CA ASN A 177 -7.84 -2.88 -38.17
C ASN A 177 -6.74 -2.21 -37.32
N GLU A 178 -7.09 -1.65 -36.17
CA GLU A 178 -6.19 -0.83 -35.35
C GLU A 178 -5.60 -1.66 -34.21
N VAL A 179 -4.42 -1.26 -33.75
CA VAL A 179 -3.85 -1.80 -32.51
C VAL A 179 -4.75 -1.38 -31.36
N GLY A 180 -5.21 -2.34 -30.58
CA GLY A 180 -6.14 -2.08 -29.51
C GLY A 180 -6.05 -3.04 -28.35
N TRP A 181 -6.55 -2.60 -27.20
CA TRP A 181 -6.69 -3.36 -25.98
C TRP A 181 -8.15 -3.66 -25.71
N ILE A 182 -8.42 -4.87 -25.23
CA ILE A 182 -9.76 -5.32 -24.89
C ILE A 182 -9.75 -5.73 -23.42
N PHE A 183 -10.61 -5.09 -22.65
CA PHE A 183 -10.82 -5.38 -21.24
C PHE A 183 -12.24 -5.90 -21.03
N ASN A 184 -12.39 -7.03 -20.35
CA ASN A 184 -13.70 -7.63 -20.10
C ASN A 184 -14.08 -7.74 -18.63
N SER A 185 -15.32 -8.19 -18.38
CA SER A 185 -15.89 -8.27 -17.04
C SER A 185 -15.28 -9.33 -16.12
N ARG A 186 -14.38 -10.19 -16.63
CA ARG A 186 -13.68 -11.24 -15.87
C ARG A 186 -12.22 -10.87 -15.61
N LYS A 187 -11.88 -9.57 -15.70
CA LYS A 187 -10.50 -9.07 -15.62
C LYS A 187 -9.57 -9.68 -16.66
N LYS A 188 -10.12 -10.14 -17.79
CA LYS A 188 -9.28 -10.59 -18.89
C LYS A 188 -8.85 -9.41 -19.75
N PHE A 189 -7.62 -9.51 -20.18
CA PHE A 189 -6.96 -8.65 -21.14
C PHE A 189 -6.73 -9.44 -22.43
N SER A 190 -6.82 -8.75 -23.56
CA SER A 190 -6.34 -9.27 -24.85
C SER A 190 -6.03 -8.11 -25.77
N THR A 191 -5.16 -8.34 -26.74
CA THR A 191 -4.83 -7.36 -27.77
C THR A 191 -5.59 -7.65 -29.07
N HIS A 192 -5.81 -6.59 -29.84
CA HIS A 192 -6.27 -6.66 -31.22
C HIS A 192 -5.16 -6.14 -32.15
N ALA A 193 -4.94 -6.82 -33.27
CA ALA A 193 -3.78 -6.65 -34.14
C ALA A 193 -2.44 -6.84 -33.40
N SER A 194 -1.32 -6.72 -34.11
CA SER A 194 0.01 -6.87 -33.51
C SER A 194 0.30 -5.72 -32.55
N ASP A 195 0.38 -6.03 -31.26
CA ASP A 195 0.61 -5.03 -30.23
C ASP A 195 2.10 -4.64 -30.21
N PRO A 196 2.44 -3.34 -30.16
CA PRO A 196 3.83 -2.89 -30.13
C PRO A 196 4.62 -3.44 -28.92
N LEU A 197 3.94 -3.78 -27.83
CA LEU A 197 4.51 -4.40 -26.64
C LEU A 197 4.43 -5.94 -26.65
N LYS A 198 3.82 -6.55 -27.67
CA LYS A 198 3.68 -8.00 -27.83
C LYS A 198 2.97 -8.67 -26.65
N PHE A 199 1.81 -8.14 -26.27
CA PHE A 199 1.00 -8.70 -25.19
C PHE A 199 0.03 -9.80 -25.65
N GLU A 200 0.20 -10.39 -26.84
CA GLU A 200 -0.74 -11.36 -27.41
C GLU A 200 -0.90 -12.65 -26.58
N LYS A 201 -0.06 -12.83 -25.56
CA LYS A 201 -0.05 -13.97 -24.64
C LYS A 201 -0.38 -13.61 -23.20
N LEU A 202 -0.72 -12.36 -22.91
CA LEU A 202 -1.12 -11.93 -21.58
C LEU A 202 -2.64 -11.93 -21.52
N GLU A 203 -3.21 -12.62 -20.53
CA GLU A 203 -4.66 -12.76 -20.42
C GLU A 203 -5.27 -11.95 -19.28
N CYS A 204 -4.48 -11.36 -18.39
CA CYS A 204 -4.98 -10.76 -17.15
C CYS A 204 -4.51 -9.33 -16.97
N TYR A 205 -5.37 -8.55 -16.31
CA TYR A 205 -4.99 -7.25 -15.78
C TYR A 205 -5.53 -7.09 -14.35
N LYS A 206 -4.90 -6.21 -13.58
CA LYS A 206 -5.36 -5.82 -12.25
C LYS A 206 -5.10 -4.34 -12.00
N TRP A 207 -5.81 -3.81 -11.01
CA TRP A 207 -5.53 -2.48 -10.47
C TRP A 207 -4.74 -2.62 -9.18
N ASP A 208 -3.69 -1.83 -9.06
CA ASP A 208 -3.10 -1.49 -7.77
C ASP A 208 -3.58 -0.10 -7.33
N ILE A 209 -4.05 0.01 -6.10
CA ILE A 209 -4.65 1.23 -5.56
C ILE A 209 -4.04 1.48 -4.19
N ASP A 210 -2.86 2.09 -4.18
CA ASP A 210 -2.13 2.38 -2.97
C ASP A 210 -1.29 3.66 -3.09
N GLU A 211 -0.87 4.16 -1.92
CA GLU A 211 0.21 5.17 -1.78
C GLU A 211 0.15 6.42 -2.66
N GLY A 212 -1.03 6.89 -3.02
CA GLY A 212 -1.21 8.11 -3.82
C GLY A 212 -1.34 7.86 -5.32
N ASP A 213 -1.22 6.61 -5.77
CA ASP A 213 -1.25 6.22 -7.18
C ASP A 213 -2.35 5.19 -7.48
N VAL A 214 -2.67 5.10 -8.77
CA VAL A 214 -3.59 4.09 -9.32
C VAL A 214 -2.89 3.46 -10.49
N LEU A 215 -2.51 2.19 -10.36
CA LEU A 215 -1.72 1.48 -11.35
C LEU A 215 -2.60 0.46 -12.09
N LEU A 216 -2.57 0.48 -13.42
CA LEU A 216 -3.04 -0.62 -14.25
C LEU A 216 -1.86 -1.54 -14.52
N ILE A 217 -1.97 -2.79 -14.10
CA ILE A 217 -0.96 -3.82 -14.32
C ILE A 217 -1.51 -4.83 -15.32
N ILE A 218 -0.82 -5.02 -16.42
CA ILE A 218 -1.01 -6.18 -17.32
C ILE A 218 -0.03 -7.24 -16.84
N ASP A 219 -0.55 -8.36 -16.33
CA ASP A 219 0.27 -9.37 -15.65
C ASP A 219 1.21 -10.08 -16.64
N SER A 220 2.42 -10.41 -16.18
CA SER A 220 3.33 -11.28 -16.93
C SER A 220 2.83 -12.72 -16.90
N GLU A 221 3.20 -13.51 -17.91
CA GLU A 221 2.84 -14.92 -17.99
C GLU A 221 4.03 -15.79 -18.37
N VAL A 222 4.15 -16.95 -17.72
CA VAL A 222 5.17 -17.95 -18.02
C VAL A 222 4.51 -19.22 -18.54
N TYR A 223 4.88 -19.60 -19.75
CA TYR A 223 4.40 -20.80 -20.43
C TYR A 223 5.49 -21.85 -20.45
N TYR A 224 5.14 -23.08 -20.06
CA TYR A 224 6.00 -24.24 -20.22
C TYR A 224 5.60 -25.00 -21.47
N THR A 225 6.57 -25.22 -22.35
CA THR A 225 6.42 -26.13 -23.48
C THR A 225 7.40 -27.29 -23.29
N PRO A 226 6.96 -28.57 -23.42
CA PRO A 226 7.83 -29.73 -23.24
C PRO A 226 9.09 -29.68 -24.11
N ASP A 227 9.02 -29.07 -25.29
CA ASP A 227 10.07 -29.11 -26.30
C ASP A 227 10.95 -27.85 -26.36
N GLN A 228 10.52 -26.72 -25.77
CA GLN A 228 11.25 -25.44 -25.83
C GLN A 228 11.53 -24.82 -24.45
N GLY A 229 11.21 -25.52 -23.36
CA GLY A 229 11.37 -25.01 -22.00
C GLY A 229 10.34 -23.94 -21.64
N SER A 230 10.70 -23.08 -20.68
CA SER A 230 9.86 -21.95 -20.24
C SER A 230 10.03 -20.73 -21.15
N LYS A 231 8.91 -20.16 -21.62
CA LYS A 231 8.86 -18.84 -22.25
C LYS A 231 8.15 -17.87 -21.31
N SER A 232 8.81 -16.77 -20.98
CA SER A 232 8.22 -15.65 -20.24
C SER A 232 7.71 -14.59 -21.21
N TYR A 233 6.55 -14.02 -20.91
CA TYR A 233 6.02 -12.82 -21.54
C TYR A 233 5.96 -11.74 -20.47
N ASP A 234 6.80 -10.73 -20.61
CA ASP A 234 6.88 -9.66 -19.63
C ASP A 234 5.63 -8.77 -19.75
N GLY A 235 5.04 -8.47 -18.60
CA GLY A 235 3.84 -7.66 -18.44
C GLY A 235 4.11 -6.17 -18.65
N ALA A 236 3.27 -5.32 -18.07
CA ALA A 236 3.59 -3.90 -17.95
C ALA A 236 2.78 -3.23 -16.86
N THR A 237 3.37 -2.17 -16.29
CA THR A 237 2.71 -1.32 -15.31
C THR A 237 2.52 0.08 -15.87
N PHE A 238 1.30 0.59 -15.72
CA PHE A 238 0.89 1.92 -16.15
C PHE A 238 0.32 2.69 -14.98
N LYS A 239 0.71 3.95 -14.81
CA LYS A 239 0.05 4.87 -13.90
C LYS A 239 -1.16 5.50 -14.58
N LEU A 240 -2.33 5.42 -13.96
CA LEU A 240 -3.54 6.06 -14.45
C LEU A 240 -3.43 7.58 -14.26
N LYS A 241 -3.47 8.34 -15.35
CA LYS A 241 -3.47 9.81 -15.33
C LYS A 241 -4.88 10.37 -15.41
N LYS A 242 -5.72 9.75 -16.23
CA LYS A 242 -7.10 10.21 -16.45
C LYS A 242 -8.00 9.07 -16.93
N LEU A 243 -9.23 9.04 -16.43
CA LEU A 243 -10.28 8.14 -16.88
C LEU A 243 -11.58 8.92 -17.08
N THR A 244 -12.12 8.87 -18.31
CA THR A 244 -13.39 9.50 -18.67
C THR A 244 -14.21 8.57 -19.56
N PRO A 245 -15.53 8.79 -19.72
CA PRO A 245 -16.32 8.06 -20.68
C PRO A 245 -15.70 8.18 -22.08
N GLY A 246 -15.15 7.08 -22.59
CA GLY A 246 -14.57 7.03 -23.93
C GLY A 246 -13.06 7.29 -24.03
N ARG A 247 -12.37 7.66 -22.95
CA ARG A 247 -10.92 7.95 -23.00
C ARG A 247 -10.19 7.59 -21.71
N ILE A 248 -9.03 6.93 -21.86
CA ILE A 248 -8.06 6.63 -20.80
C ILE A 248 -6.74 7.30 -21.15
N GLU A 249 -6.09 7.91 -20.17
CA GLU A 249 -4.71 8.39 -20.27
C GLU A 249 -3.87 7.68 -19.23
N LEU A 250 -2.81 7.03 -19.69
CA LEU A 250 -1.90 6.21 -18.93
C LEU A 250 -0.47 6.74 -19.10
N GLU A 251 0.36 6.54 -18.10
CA GLU A 251 1.80 6.77 -18.16
C GLU A 251 2.50 5.42 -18.01
N PHE A 252 3.26 4.99 -19.01
CA PHE A 252 4.02 3.76 -18.97
C PHE A 252 5.16 3.89 -17.96
N LEU A 253 5.20 2.99 -16.98
CA LEU A 253 6.27 2.97 -15.98
C LEU A 253 7.35 1.98 -16.41
N TRP A 254 7.05 0.68 -16.41
CA TRP A 254 8.00 -0.34 -16.79
C TRP A 254 7.32 -1.61 -17.28
N ARG A 255 8.15 -2.49 -17.81
CA ARG A 255 7.87 -3.85 -18.26
C ARG A 255 8.76 -4.80 -17.46
#